data_AF-A0A402BV11-F1
#
_entry.id   AF-A0A402BV11-F1
#
_cell.length_a   1.000
_cell.length_b   1.000
_cell.length_c   1.000
_cell.angle_alpha   90.00
_cell.angle_beta   90.00
_cell.angle_gamma   90.00
#
_symmetry.space_group_name_H-M   'P 1'
#
loop_
_entity.id
_entity.type
_entity.pdbx_description
1 polymer ?
#
loop_
_entity_poly.entity_id
_entity_poly.type
_entity_poly.pdbx_seq_one_letter_code
_entity_poly.pdbx_strand_id
1 'polypeptide(L)'
;MEKEQGLLLLCSTGLVSVCVAVAGSIGFVGLIVPHLARSLVGMRHDRIIPFCGLLGMLLVILADFVAKNLFAPVEIAAGVVVALIGVPYFIYLLFRSKA
;
A
#
# COMPACT_ATOMS: atom_id res chain seq x y z
N MET A 1 -24.00 -7.44 12.25
CA MET A 1 -23.70 -6.15 11.59
C MET A 1 -22.83 -5.24 12.45
N GLU A 2 -23.32 -4.53 13.49
CA GLU A 2 -22.49 -3.58 14.26
C GLU A 2 -21.31 -4.25 15.01
N LYS A 3 -21.54 -5.44 15.59
CA LYS A 3 -20.51 -6.21 16.30
C LYS A 3 -19.39 -6.70 15.38
N GLU A 4 -19.74 -7.15 14.16
CA GLU A 4 -18.77 -7.61 13.17
C GLU A 4 -17.95 -6.45 12.60
N GLN A 5 -18.59 -5.31 12.33
CA GLN A 5 -17.87 -4.10 11.90
C GLN A 5 -16.89 -3.62 12.98
N GLY A 6 -17.30 -3.63 14.24
CA GLY A 6 -16.42 -3.30 15.37
C GLY A 6 -15.22 -4.23 15.47
N LEU A 7 -15.42 -5.55 15.34
CA LEU A 7 -14.35 -6.54 15.35
C LEU A 7 -13.34 -6.32 14.20
N LEU A 8 -13.85 -6.10 12.98
CA LEU A 8 -13.01 -5.88 11.79
C LEU A 8 -12.19 -4.58 11.90
N LEU A 9 -12.81 -3.51 12.39
CA LEU A 9 -12.11 -2.24 12.62
C LEU A 9 -11.02 -2.38 13.68
N LEU A 10 -11.29 -3.08 14.77
CA LEU A 10 -10.32 -3.31 15.83
C LEU A 10 -9.13 -4.15 15.33
N CYS A 11 -9.39 -5.24 14.61
CA CYS A 11 -8.34 -6.05 13.99
C CYS A 11 -7.53 -5.24 12.98
N SER A 12 -8.19 -4.49 12.09
CA SER A 12 -7.51 -3.71 11.05
C SER A 12 -6.65 -2.60 11.64
N THR A 13 -7.19 -1.82 12.58
CA THR A 13 -6.44 -0.71 13.19
C THR A 13 -5.32 -1.22 14.09
N GLY A 14 -5.52 -2.34 14.80
CA GLY A 14 -4.48 -3.01 15.58
C GLY A 14 -3.31 -3.46 14.72
N LEU A 15 -3.59 -4.17 13.62
CA LEU A 15 -2.58 -4.61 12.65
C LEU A 15 -1.81 -3.43 12.06
N VAL A 16 -2.53 -2.38 11.61
CA VAL A 16 -1.91 -1.18 11.04
C VAL A 16 -1.04 -0.46 12.07
N SER A 17 -1.51 -0.34 13.32
CA SER A 17 -0.79 0.38 14.38
C SER A 17 0.55 -0.29 14.72
N VAL A 18 0.58 -1.61 14.82
CA VAL A 18 1.82 -2.36 15.08
C VAL A 18 2.81 -2.18 13.93
N CYS A 19 2.35 -2.24 12.68
CA CYS A 19 3.21 -2.01 11.52
C CYS A 19 3.78 -0.58 11.48
N VAL A 20 2.95 0.43 11.72
CA VAL A 20 3.36 1.85 11.70
C VAL A 20 4.32 2.18 12.86
N ALA A 21 4.15 1.55 14.02
CA ALA A 21 5.06 1.73 15.15
C ALA A 21 6.50 1.26 14.84
N VAL A 22 6.65 0.22 13.99
CA VAL A 22 7.96 -0.35 13.61
C VAL A 22 8.53 0.33 12.36
N ALA A 23 7.71 0.50 11.32
CA ALA A 23 8.16 0.97 10.01
C ALA A 23 8.02 2.49 9.81
N GLY A 24 7.35 3.19 10.73
CA GLY A 24 6.95 4.58 10.54
C GLY A 24 5.70 4.73 9.66
N SER A 25 5.30 5.97 9.40
CA SER A 25 4.12 6.27 8.60
C SER A 25 4.38 6.04 7.10
N ILE A 26 3.70 5.03 6.54
CA ILE A 26 3.73 4.72 5.11
C ILE A 26 2.36 5.05 4.50
N GLY A 27 2.30 6.15 3.75
CA GLY A 27 1.10 6.56 3.01
C GLY A 27 0.97 5.85 1.66
N PHE A 28 -0.18 6.02 0.99
CA PHE A 28 -0.47 5.59 -0.38
C PHE A 28 -0.58 4.08 -0.68
N VAL A 29 0.15 3.20 0.01
CA VAL A 29 0.11 1.74 -0.24
C VAL A 29 -1.32 1.21 -0.15
N GLY A 30 -2.06 1.60 0.90
CA GLY A 30 -3.44 1.17 1.12
C GLY A 30 -4.45 1.69 0.08
N LEU A 31 -4.08 2.68 -0.73
CA LEU A 31 -4.93 3.18 -1.83
C LEU A 31 -4.57 2.52 -3.17
N ILE A 32 -3.27 2.34 -3.44
CA ILE A 32 -2.77 1.82 -4.72
C ILE A 32 -2.94 0.30 -4.82
N VAL A 33 -2.54 -0.42 -3.78
CA VAL A 33 -2.50 -1.89 -3.75
C VAL A 33 -3.86 -2.54 -4.03
N PRO A 34 -4.98 -2.17 -3.36
CA PRO A 34 -6.27 -2.79 -3.64
C PRO A 34 -6.76 -2.48 -5.06
N HIS A 35 -6.37 -1.34 -5.61
CA HIS A 35 -6.75 -0.98 -6.97
C HIS A 35 -6.01 -1.83 -8.02
N LEU A 36 -4.70 -1.99 -7.83
CA LEU A 36 -3.85 -2.89 -8.62
C LEU A 36 -4.34 -4.34 -8.55
N ALA A 37 -4.59 -4.84 -7.33
CA ALA A 37 -5.06 -6.20 -7.11
C ALA A 37 -6.39 -6.47 -7.81
N ARG A 38 -7.34 -5.53 -7.74
CA ARG A 38 -8.62 -5.63 -8.48
C ARG A 38 -8.41 -5.65 -9.99
N SER A 39 -7.50 -4.84 -10.52
CA SER A 39 -7.22 -4.81 -11.97
C SER A 39 -6.56 -6.09 -12.47
N LEU A 40 -5.78 -6.78 -11.63
CA LEU A 40 -5.09 -8.03 -12.01
C LEU A 40 -5.98 -9.27 -11.84
N VAL A 41 -6.76 -9.35 -10.75
CA VAL A 41 -7.40 -10.61 -10.31
C VAL A 41 -8.93 -10.55 -10.36
N GLY A 42 -9.50 -9.39 -10.67
CA GLY A 42 -10.96 -9.16 -10.70
C GLY A 42 -11.56 -8.90 -9.32
N MET A 43 -12.89 -9.01 -9.20
CA MET A 43 -13.66 -8.61 -8.00
C MET A 43 -13.83 -9.68 -6.90
N ARG A 44 -13.15 -10.83 -7.01
CA ARG A 44 -13.30 -11.93 -6.04
C ARG A 44 -12.45 -11.69 -4.80
N HIS A 45 -13.09 -11.36 -3.67
CA HIS A 45 -12.42 -11.08 -2.38
C HIS A 45 -11.42 -12.15 -1.94
N ASP A 46 -11.78 -13.42 -2.15
CA ASP A 46 -10.95 -14.59 -1.82
C ASP A 46 -9.53 -14.52 -2.44
N ARG A 47 -9.42 -13.93 -3.63
CA ARG A 47 -8.13 -13.75 -4.32
C ARG A 47 -7.54 -12.36 -4.14
N ILE A 48 -8.36 -11.33 -3.92
CA ILE A 48 -7.88 -9.95 -3.73
C ILE A 48 -7.04 -9.85 -2.46
N ILE A 49 -7.47 -10.44 -1.35
CA ILE A 49 -6.77 -10.33 -0.05
C ILE A 49 -5.32 -10.84 -0.14
N PRO A 50 -5.01 -12.07 -0.62
CA PRO A 50 -3.63 -12.53 -0.73
C PRO A 50 -2.81 -11.73 -1.74
N PHE A 51 -3.42 -11.31 -2.87
CA PHE A 51 -2.73 -10.48 -3.85
C PHE A 51 -2.42 -9.07 -3.35
N CYS A 52 -3.29 -8.48 -2.53
CA CYS A 52 -3.02 -7.21 -1.87
C CYS A 52 -1.80 -7.32 -0.96
N GLY A 53 -1.72 -8.38 -0.15
CA GLY A 53 -0.53 -8.62 0.68
C GLY A 53 0.75 -8.74 -0.14
N LEU A 54 0.70 -9.51 -1.23
CA LEU A 54 1.85 -9.74 -2.10
C LEU A 54 2.31 -8.46 -2.84
N LEU A 55 1.37 -7.72 -3.42
CA LEU A 55 1.65 -6.48 -4.13
C LEU A 55 2.11 -5.36 -3.19
N GLY A 56 1.51 -5.28 -1.99
CA GLY A 56 1.94 -4.33 -0.96
C GLY A 56 3.35 -4.62 -0.48
N MET A 57 3.67 -5.89 -0.18
CA MET A 57 5.02 -6.31 0.20
C MET A 57 6.04 -5.96 -0.90
N LEU A 58 5.75 -6.32 -2.15
CA LEU A 58 6.65 -6.04 -3.28
C LEU A 58 6.91 -4.53 -3.45
N LEU A 59 5.85 -3.72 -3.37
CA LEU A 59 5.93 -2.27 -3.54
C LEU A 59 6.73 -1.60 -2.42
N VAL A 60 6.53 -2.03 -1.16
CA VAL A 60 7.28 -1.49 -0.01
C VAL A 60 8.75 -1.91 -0.07
N ILE A 61 9.06 -3.16 -0.43
CA ILE A 61 10.45 -3.64 -0.57
C ILE A 61 11.20 -2.85 -1.66
N LEU A 62 10.56 -2.65 -2.82
CA LEU A 62 11.16 -1.86 -3.90
C LEU A 62 11.39 -0.41 -3.48
N ALA A 63 10.44 0.19 -2.76
CA ALA A 63 10.60 1.55 -2.27
C ALA A 63 11.71 1.67 -1.21
N ASP A 64 11.82 0.70 -0.30
CA ASP A 64 12.91 0.65 0.69
C ASP A 64 14.29 0.49 0.03
N PHE A 65 14.36 -0.35 -1.01
CA PHE A 65 15.58 -0.52 -1.80
C PHE A 65 15.99 0.76 -2.54
N VAL A 66 15.04 1.46 -3.16
CA VAL A 66 15.29 2.74 -3.85
C VAL A 66 15.66 3.84 -2.85
N ALA A 67 14.98 3.91 -1.71
CA ALA A 67 15.27 4.88 -0.64
C ALA A 67 16.72 4.76 -0.18
N LYS A 68 17.20 3.53 0.06
CA LYS A 68 18.55 3.25 0.53
C LYS A 68 19.63 3.46 -0.53
N ASN A 69 19.36 3.13 -1.81
CA ASN A 69 20.35 3.24 -2.88
C ASN A 69 20.50 4.66 -3.44
N LEU A 70 19.40 5.41 -3.58
CA LEU A 70 19.41 6.67 -4.32
C LEU A 70 19.78 7.89 -3.44
N PHE A 71 19.65 7.77 -2.12
CA PHE A 71 19.79 8.88 -1.18
C PHE A 71 20.86 8.69 -0.10
N ALA A 72 21.86 7.82 -0.28
CA ALA A 72 23.00 7.78 0.64
C ALA A 72 23.71 9.17 0.63
N PRO A 73 23.84 9.90 1.77
CA PRO A 73 23.82 9.48 3.18
C PRO A 73 22.58 9.91 4.01
N VAL A 74 21.50 10.36 3.38
CA VAL A 74 20.26 10.81 4.06
C VAL A 74 19.24 9.69 4.11
N GLU A 75 18.86 9.27 5.32
CA GLU A 75 17.80 8.28 5.53
C GLU A 75 16.43 8.91 5.28
N ILE A 76 15.91 8.76 4.07
CA ILE A 76 14.54 9.16 3.74
C ILE A 76 13.58 8.04 4.14
N ALA A 77 12.49 8.39 4.82
CA ALA A 77 11.42 7.46 5.14
C ALA A 77 10.89 6.80 3.86
N ALA A 78 10.83 5.46 3.83
CA ALA A 78 10.37 4.69 2.67
C ALA A 78 8.98 5.16 2.18
N GLY A 79 8.11 5.63 3.07
CA GLY A 79 6.81 6.21 2.73
C GLY A 79 6.86 7.42 1.79
N VAL A 80 7.91 8.25 1.87
CA VAL A 80 8.11 9.40 0.96
C VAL A 80 8.43 8.92 -0.45
N VAL A 81 9.30 7.91 -0.56
CA VAL A 81 9.66 7.29 -1.84
C VAL A 81 8.45 6.59 -2.46
N VAL A 82 7.68 5.86 -1.65
CA VAL A 82 6.41 5.27 -2.08
C VAL A 82 5.44 6.34 -2.60
N ALA A 83 5.30 7.47 -1.90
CA ALA A 83 4.41 8.54 -2.32
C ALA A 83 4.87 9.19 -3.64
N LEU A 84 6.18 9.43 -3.80
CA LEU A 84 6.75 9.98 -5.04
C LEU A 84 6.49 9.10 -6.26
N ILE A 85 6.53 7.77 -6.10
CA ILE A 85 6.23 6.82 -7.17
C ILE A 85 4.71 6.62 -7.31
N GLY A 86 4.00 6.64 -6.19
CA GLY A 86 2.58 6.36 -6.10
C GLY A 86 1.71 7.45 -6.72
N VAL A 87 2.07 8.72 -6.55
CA VAL A 87 1.34 9.86 -7.14
C VAL A 87 1.31 9.82 -8.68
N PRO A 88 2.44 9.71 -9.41
CA PRO A 88 2.40 9.62 -10.87
C PRO A 88 1.70 8.34 -11.35
N TYR A 89 1.85 7.22 -10.63
CA TYR A 89 1.11 6.00 -10.95
C TYR A 89 -0.40 6.18 -10.79
N PHE A 90 -0.82 6.82 -9.70
CA PHE A 90 -2.22 7.10 -9.43
C PHE A 90 -2.81 8.03 -10.48
N ILE A 91 -2.10 9.09 -10.86
CA ILE A 91 -2.49 10.01 -11.94
C ILE A 91 -2.63 9.24 -13.26
N TYR A 92 -1.63 8.43 -13.64
CA TYR A 92 -1.68 7.62 -14.86
C TYR A 92 -2.90 6.70 -14.88
N LEU A 93 -3.20 6.04 -13.76
CA LEU A 93 -4.36 5.17 -13.63
C LEU A 93 -5.66 5.98 -13.78
N LEU A 94 -5.75 7.16 -13.16
CA LEU A 94 -6.89 8.06 -13.25
C LEU A 94 -7.17 8.52 -14.69
N PHE A 95 -6.12 8.81 -15.46
CA PHE A 95 -6.23 9.10 -16.89
C PHE A 95 -6.70 7.89 -17.69
N ARG A 96 -6.18 6.69 -17.39
CA ARG A 96 -6.54 5.47 -18.12
C ARG A 96 -7.97 5.01 -17.85
N SER A 97 -8.48 5.20 -16.63
CA SER A 97 -9.86 4.83 -16.27
C SER A 97 -10.91 5.82 -16.81
N LYS A 98 -10.49 6.98 -17.32
CA LYS A 98 -11.37 8.01 -17.88
C LYS A 98 -11.40 8.01 -19.41
N ALA A 99 -10.66 7.09 -20.05
CA ALA A 99 -10.67 6.84 -21.50
C ALA A 99 -11.58 5.63 -21.83
#